data_AF-T0YST3-F1
#
_entry.id   AF-T0YST3-F1
#
_cell.length_a   1.000
_cell.length_b   1.000
_cell.length_c   1.000
_cell.angle_alpha   90.00
_cell.angle_beta   90.00
_cell.angle_gamma   90.00
#
_symmetry.space_group_name_H-M   'P 1'
#
loop_
_entity.id
_entity.type
_entity.pdbx_description
1 polymer ?
#
loop_
_entity_poly.entity_id
_entity_poly.type
_entity_poly.pdbx_seq_one_letter_code
_entity_poly.pdbx_strand_id
1 'polypeptide(L)'
;MIHNPVRVIVDPQSGIPTFYVTDPSDPMIATYRAIFPDLYKPMEMMGGDLESHLRLPPGIFSILAKVYESYHMTDPHTFFNREDLWDLPTRNDQSMSPYYTVMRLPGSTKEEYVLMLPYTPSQRQ
;
A
#
# COMPACT_ATOMS: atom_id res chain seq x y z
N MET A 1 3.35 4.04 -11.26
CA MET A 1 3.23 3.12 -10.11
C MET A 1 4.02 3.71 -8.95
N ILE A 2 3.63 3.47 -7.71
CA ILE A 2 4.41 3.89 -6.54
C ILE A 2 5.37 2.76 -6.20
N HIS A 3 6.66 3.09 -6.16
CA HIS A 3 7.71 2.17 -5.76
C HIS A 3 7.94 2.31 -4.25
N ASN A 4 8.12 1.19 -3.55
CA ASN A 4 8.45 1.17 -2.12
C ASN A 4 9.65 0.25 -1.88
N PRO A 5 10.85 0.65 -2.35
CA PRO A 5 12.02 -0.23 -2.38
C PRO A 5 12.76 -0.32 -1.04
N VAL A 6 12.33 0.43 -0.01
CA VAL A 6 13.00 0.48 1.29
C VAL A 6 12.00 0.42 2.44
N ARG A 7 12.33 -0.37 3.47
CA ARG A 7 11.67 -0.39 4.77
C ARG A 7 12.64 0.11 5.83
N VAL A 8 12.14 0.92 6.76
CA VAL A 8 12.96 1.51 7.84
C VAL A 8 12.40 1.04 9.17
N ILE A 9 13.28 0.49 10.01
CA ILE A 9 12.98 0.14 11.39
C ILE A 9 13.74 1.11 12.27
N VAL A 10 13.07 1.74 13.22
CA VAL A 10 13.70 2.64 14.18
C VAL A 10 13.77 1.91 15.51
N ASP A 11 14.98 1.79 16.05
CA ASP A 11 15.17 1.26 17.39
C ASP A 11 14.51 2.19 18.42
N PRO A 12 13.58 1.70 19.26
CA PRO A 12 12.78 2.56 20.13
C PRO A 12 13.58 3.16 21.30
N GLN A 13 14.76 2.62 21.62
CA GLN A 13 15.56 3.08 22.75
C GLN A 13 16.61 4.11 22.31
N SER A 14 17.31 3.82 21.22
CA SER A 14 18.38 4.64 20.66
C SER A 14 17.92 5.60 19.58
N GLY A 15 16.76 5.36 18.96
CA GLY A 15 16.24 6.13 17.83
C GLY A 15 17.01 5.89 16.51
N ILE A 16 17.93 4.93 16.48
CA ILE A 16 18.76 4.67 15.29
C ILE A 16 17.92 3.95 14.22
N PRO A 17 17.79 4.51 13.01
CA PRO A 17 17.11 3.84 11.91
C PRO A 17 18.01 2.78 11.27
N THR A 18 17.42 1.65 10.90
CA THR A 18 18.03 0.65 10.02
C THR A 18 17.20 0.55 8.74
N PHE A 19 17.86 0.70 7.59
CA PHE A 19 17.23 0.69 6.27
C PHE A 19 17.42 -0.67 5.61
N TYR A 20 16.32 -1.28 5.17
CA TYR A 20 16.29 -2.57 4.49
C TYR A 20 15.75 -2.41 3.07
N VAL A 21 16.42 -3.02 2.10
CA VAL A 21 16.04 -2.94 0.69
C VAL A 21 15.06 -4.07 0.36
N THR A 22 13.82 -3.71 0.04
CA THR A 22 12.76 -4.67 -0.34
C THR A 22 12.71 -4.96 -1.84
N ASP A 23 13.15 -4.02 -2.67
CA ASP A 23 13.22 -4.19 -4.12
C ASP A 23 14.61 -3.74 -4.62
N PRO A 24 15.58 -4.66 -4.73
CA PRO A 24 16.93 -4.31 -5.18
C PRO A 24 17.00 -3.98 -6.68
N SER A 25 15.94 -4.23 -7.44
CA SER A 25 15.89 -3.94 -8.88
C SER A 25 15.47 -2.51 -9.19
N ASP A 26 14.97 -1.78 -8.19
CA ASP A 26 14.55 -0.39 -8.35
C ASP A 26 15.78 0.53 -8.66
N PRO A 27 15.72 1.33 -9.74
CA PRO A 27 16.87 2.12 -10.18
C PRO A 27 17.22 3.27 -9.22
N MET A 28 16.24 3.78 -8.47
CA MET A 28 16.47 4.83 -7.50
C MET A 28 17.26 4.27 -6.32
N ILE A 29 16.82 3.14 -5.74
CA ILE A 29 17.57 2.56 -4.61
C ILE A 29 18.94 2.05 -5.04
N ALA A 30 19.09 1.54 -6.26
CA ALA A 30 20.40 1.16 -6.80
C ALA A 30 21.39 2.34 -6.78
N THR A 31 20.92 3.53 -7.18
CA THR A 31 21.74 4.76 -7.14
C THR A 31 22.09 5.16 -5.71
N TYR A 32 21.12 5.16 -4.79
CA TYR A 32 21.38 5.52 -3.39
C TYR A 32 22.34 4.56 -2.69
N ARG A 33 22.28 3.26 -3.00
CA ARG A 33 23.23 2.27 -2.49
C ARG A 33 24.64 2.46 -3.03
N ALA A 34 24.79 2.95 -4.27
CA ALA A 34 26.10 3.29 -4.81
C ALA A 34 26.72 4.50 -4.11
N ILE A 35 25.90 5.46 -3.68
CA ILE A 35 26.35 6.66 -2.93
C ILE A 35 26.63 6.32 -1.46
N PHE A 36 25.81 5.48 -0.83
CA PHE A 36 25.88 5.11 0.58
C PHE A 36 25.95 3.58 0.76
N PRO A 37 27.11 2.95 0.52
CA PRO A 37 27.23 1.49 0.47
C PRO A 37 26.89 0.81 1.80
N ASP A 38 27.16 1.46 2.94
CA ASP A 38 26.99 0.89 4.28
C ASP A 38 25.63 1.20 4.92
N LEU A 39 24.82 2.08 4.32
CA LEU A 39 23.57 2.56 4.91
C LEU A 39 22.43 1.53 4.79
N TYR A 40 22.42 0.78 3.70
CA TYR A 40 21.33 -0.10 3.33
C TYR A 40 21.69 -1.57 3.55
N LYS A 41 20.81 -2.28 4.25
CA LYS A 41 20.93 -3.72 4.48
C LYS A 41 20.04 -4.50 3.52
N PRO A 42 20.45 -5.72 3.12
CA PRO A 42 19.58 -6.62 2.38
C PRO A 42 18.42 -7.09 3.27
N MET A 43 17.29 -7.42 2.65
CA MET A 43 16.04 -7.75 3.34
C MET A 43 16.19 -8.92 4.31
N GLU A 44 17.01 -9.90 3.94
CA GLU A 44 17.27 -11.14 4.66
C GLU A 44 17.86 -10.88 6.06
N MET A 45 18.46 -9.71 6.28
CA MET A 45 18.98 -9.31 7.59
C MET A 45 17.92 -8.78 8.56
N MET A 46 16.67 -8.55 8.11
CA MET A 46 15.59 -8.04 8.96
C MET A 46 15.12 -9.10 9.97
N GLY A 47 15.21 -10.39 9.62
CA GLY A 47 14.69 -11.50 10.41
C GLY A 47 13.21 -11.78 10.18
N GLY A 48 12.83 -13.07 10.23
CA GLY A 48 11.51 -13.52 9.79
C GLY A 48 10.32 -13.00 10.61
N ASP A 49 10.50 -12.72 11.91
CA ASP A 49 9.42 -12.18 12.74
C ASP A 49 9.04 -10.76 12.30
N LEU A 50 10.03 -9.88 12.11
CA LEU A 50 9.79 -8.52 11.63
C LEU A 50 9.23 -8.51 10.20
N GLU A 51 9.75 -9.38 9.33
CA GLU A 51 9.27 -9.53 7.97
C GLU A 51 7.78 -9.93 7.93
N SER A 52 7.36 -10.84 8.80
CA SER A 52 5.96 -11.29 8.91
C SER A 52 4.99 -10.19 9.34
N HIS A 53 5.50 -9.12 9.96
CA HIS A 53 4.72 -7.98 10.42
C HIS A 53 4.76 -6.78 9.47
N LEU A 54 5.45 -6.88 8.32
CA LEU A 54 5.46 -5.79 7.35
C LEU A 54 4.07 -5.57 6.75
N ARG A 55 3.62 -4.32 6.76
CA ARG A 55 2.33 -3.93 6.20
C ARG A 55 2.46 -2.86 5.12
N LEU A 56 1.46 -2.80 4.25
CA LEU A 56 1.30 -1.70 3.31
C LEU A 56 0.79 -0.46 4.08
N PRO A 57 1.45 0.69 3.96
CA PRO A 57 0.98 1.92 4.58
C PRO A 57 -0.36 2.39 3.99
N PRO A 58 -1.27 2.93 4.82
CA PRO A 58 -2.55 3.50 4.36
C PRO A 58 -2.39 4.53 3.24
N GLY A 59 -1.36 5.39 3.29
CA GLY A 59 -1.14 6.41 2.27
C GLY A 59 -0.85 5.85 0.87
N ILE A 60 -0.03 4.79 0.78
CA ILE A 60 0.22 4.12 -0.52
C ILE A 60 -1.07 3.43 -0.99
N PHE A 61 -1.79 2.79 -0.08
CA PHE A 61 -3.06 2.14 -0.39
C PHE A 61 -4.11 3.13 -0.90
N SER A 62 -4.21 4.34 -0.32
CA SER A 62 -5.09 5.41 -0.80
C SER A 62 -4.78 5.81 -2.24
N ILE A 63 -3.51 5.92 -2.60
CA ILE A 63 -3.14 6.31 -3.96
C ILE A 63 -3.45 5.19 -4.95
N LEU A 64 -3.16 3.94 -4.59
CA LEU A 64 -3.56 2.78 -5.38
C LEU A 64 -5.08 2.72 -5.56
N ALA A 65 -5.82 2.99 -4.49
CA ALA A 65 -7.27 3.03 -4.52
C ALA A 65 -7.79 4.13 -5.47
N LYS A 66 -7.22 5.33 -5.41
CA LYS A 66 -7.58 6.44 -6.30
C LYS A 66 -7.36 6.11 -7.78
N VAL A 67 -6.29 5.40 -8.10
CA VAL A 67 -6.05 4.91 -9.46
C VAL A 67 -7.10 3.84 -9.84
N TYR A 68 -7.42 2.94 -8.91
CA TYR A 68 -8.34 1.84 -9.16
C TYR A 68 -9.80 2.28 -9.44
N GLU A 69 -10.22 3.45 -8.98
CA GLU A 69 -11.54 4.05 -9.28
C GLU A 69 -11.90 4.04 -10.77
N SER A 70 -10.91 4.20 -11.65
CA SER A 70 -11.10 4.26 -13.11
C SER A 70 -10.46 3.08 -13.86
N TYR A 71 -9.30 2.60 -13.40
CA TYR A 71 -8.52 1.60 -14.11
C TYR A 71 -8.96 0.15 -13.86
N HIS A 72 -10.00 -0.08 -13.05
CA HIS A 72 -10.65 -1.40 -12.99
C HIS A 72 -11.47 -1.71 -14.24
N MET A 73 -11.87 -0.67 -15.00
CA MET A 73 -12.56 -0.83 -16.28
C MET A 73 -11.56 -1.24 -17.36
N THR A 74 -11.70 -2.46 -17.85
CA THR A 74 -10.83 -2.99 -18.92
C THR A 74 -11.40 -2.79 -20.32
N ASP A 75 -12.72 -2.55 -20.44
CA ASP A 75 -13.38 -2.23 -21.71
C ASP A 75 -13.21 -0.74 -22.09
N PRO A 76 -12.66 -0.43 -23.28
CA PRO A 76 -12.42 0.95 -23.70
C PRO A 76 -13.69 1.81 -23.88
N HIS A 77 -14.82 1.21 -24.28
CA HIS A 77 -16.08 1.94 -24.42
C HIS A 77 -16.61 2.35 -23.03
N THR A 78 -16.64 1.42 -22.08
CA THR A 78 -17.01 1.69 -20.68
C THR A 78 -16.09 2.73 -20.03
N PHE A 79 -14.78 2.65 -20.28
CA PHE A 79 -13.80 3.61 -19.75
C PHE A 79 -14.02 5.03 -20.29
N PHE A 80 -14.24 5.18 -21.60
CA PHE A 80 -14.47 6.49 -22.22
C PHE A 80 -15.78 7.13 -21.72
N ASN A 81 -16.83 6.33 -21.56
CA ASN A 81 -18.14 6.79 -21.09
C ASN A 81 -18.24 6.92 -19.56
N ARG A 82 -17.26 6.43 -18.80
CA ARG A 82 -17.24 6.40 -17.32
C ARG A 82 -18.49 5.76 -16.71
N GLU A 83 -19.00 4.72 -17.36
CA GLU A 83 -20.28 4.09 -17.00
C GLU A 83 -20.23 3.32 -15.68
N ASP A 84 -19.06 2.81 -15.27
CA ASP A 84 -18.88 2.02 -14.03
C ASP A 84 -17.94 2.69 -13.02
N LEU A 85 -17.92 4.03 -12.97
CA LEU A 85 -16.92 4.72 -12.13
C LEU A 85 -17.20 4.44 -10.66
N TRP A 86 -16.16 4.00 -9.94
CA TRP A 86 -16.23 3.83 -8.50
C TRP A 86 -15.83 5.13 -7.83
N ASP A 87 -16.53 5.48 -6.76
CA ASP A 87 -16.22 6.64 -5.93
C ASP A 87 -15.93 6.20 -4.50
N LEU A 88 -15.18 7.04 -3.79
CA LEU A 88 -14.91 6.83 -2.37
C LEU A 88 -16.08 7.39 -1.55
N PRO A 89 -16.62 6.63 -0.60
CA PRO A 89 -17.71 7.11 0.23
C PRO A 89 -17.31 8.38 0.98
N THR A 90 -18.21 9.35 1.03
CA THR A 90 -18.01 10.61 1.78
C THR A 90 -18.85 10.60 3.06
N ARG A 91 -18.26 11.03 4.18
CA ARG A 91 -18.95 11.28 5.44
C ARG A 91 -18.63 12.69 5.91
N ASN A 92 -19.65 13.53 6.10
CA ASN A 92 -19.49 14.95 6.46
C ASN A 92 -18.54 15.69 5.51
N ASP A 93 -18.73 15.53 4.19
CA ASP A 93 -17.89 16.12 3.14
C ASP A 93 -16.41 15.71 3.14
N GLN A 94 -16.05 14.67 3.89
CA GLN A 94 -14.72 14.05 3.86
C GLN A 94 -14.79 12.66 3.26
N SER A 95 -13.97 12.41 2.23
CA SER A 95 -13.78 11.08 1.69
C SER A 95 -13.21 10.15 2.76
N MET A 96 -13.71 8.92 2.80
CA MET A 96 -13.20 7.89 3.70
C MET A 96 -11.72 7.61 3.41
N SER A 97 -10.95 7.46 4.48
CA SER A 97 -9.56 7.00 4.42
C SER A 97 -9.48 5.50 4.72
N PRO A 98 -8.46 4.79 4.21
CA PRO A 98 -8.24 3.39 4.54
C PRO A 98 -8.12 3.19 6.05
N TYR A 99 -8.74 2.13 6.55
CA TYR A 99 -8.72 1.80 7.96
C TYR A 99 -8.43 0.33 8.17
N TYR A 100 -7.84 0.03 9.33
CA TYR A 100 -7.61 -1.36 9.72
C TYR A 100 -8.80 -1.92 10.48
N THR A 101 -9.11 -3.18 10.22
CA THR A 101 -10.18 -3.91 10.91
C THR A 101 -9.83 -5.39 10.98
N VAL A 102 -10.31 -6.06 12.02
CA VAL A 102 -10.26 -7.52 12.10
C VAL A 102 -11.52 -8.06 11.44
N MET A 103 -11.37 -8.96 10.47
CA MET A 103 -12.50 -9.65 9.85
C MET A 103 -12.08 -11.00 9.26
N ARG A 104 -13.08 -11.84 8.99
CA ARG A 104 -12.90 -13.06 8.20
C ARG A 104 -13.33 -12.79 6.76
N LEU A 105 -12.39 -12.88 5.83
CA LEU A 105 -12.68 -12.70 4.40
C LEU A 105 -13.55 -13.86 3.86
N PRO A 106 -14.41 -13.63 2.84
CA PRO A 106 -15.18 -14.69 2.21
C PRO A 106 -14.27 -15.83 1.72
N GLY A 107 -14.58 -17.07 2.11
CA GLY A 107 -13.78 -18.25 1.79
C GLY A 107 -12.58 -18.51 2.72
N SER A 108 -12.25 -17.58 3.62
CA SER A 108 -11.25 -17.82 4.68
C SER A 108 -11.90 -18.47 5.90
N THR A 109 -11.15 -19.34 6.58
CA THR A 109 -11.55 -19.94 7.87
C THR A 109 -10.97 -19.18 9.07
N LYS A 110 -10.12 -18.17 8.84
CA LYS A 110 -9.42 -17.41 9.89
C LYS A 110 -9.80 -15.93 9.85
N GLU A 111 -9.82 -15.32 11.03
CA GLU A 111 -9.89 -13.86 11.16
C GLU A 111 -8.51 -13.25 10.91
N GLU A 112 -8.48 -12.15 10.17
CA GLU A 112 -7.27 -11.47 9.77
C GLU A 112 -7.39 -9.97 10.03
N TYR A 113 -6.26 -9.34 10.35
CA TYR A 113 -6.15 -7.90 10.48
C TYR A 113 -5.85 -7.29 9.10
N VAL A 114 -6.85 -6.65 8.50
CA VAL A 114 -6.82 -6.18 7.11
C VAL A 114 -6.88 -4.66 7.02
N LEU A 115 -6.21 -4.10 6.01
CA LEU A 115 -6.39 -2.71 5.58
C LEU A 115 -7.49 -2.67 4.52
N MET A 116 -8.54 -1.88 4.75
CA MET A 116 -9.71 -1.82 3.89
C MET A 116 -10.07 -0.38 3.51
N LEU A 117 -10.58 -0.21 2.29
CA LEU A 117 -11.30 0.98 1.85
C LEU A 117 -12.46 0.54 0.94
N PRO A 118 -13.73 0.72 1.35
CA PRO A 118 -14.87 0.36 0.51
C PRO A 118 -15.08 1.38 -0.62
N TYR A 119 -15.62 0.92 -1.74
CA TYR A 119 -16.07 1.77 -2.86
C TYR A 119 -17.60 1.80 -2.95
N THR A 120 -18.12 2.87 -3.53
CA THR A 120 -19.53 3.02 -3.91
C THR A 120 -19.66 3.30 -5.40
N PRO A 121 -20.69 2.77 -6.09
CA PRO A 121 -20.95 3.12 -7.49
C PRO A 121 -21.27 4.62 -7.64
N SER A 122 -20.62 5.31 -8.57
CA SER A 122 -20.77 6.78 -8.76
C SER A 122 -22.14 7.24 -9.27
N GLN A 123 -22.91 6.37 -9.93
CA GLN A 123 -24.16 6.74 -10.62
C GLN A 123 -25.46 6.41 -9.84
N ARG A 124 -25.38 6.13 -8.54
CA ARG A 124 -26.57 6.03 -7.67
C ARG A 124 -26.50 7.06 -6.55
N GLN A 125 -26.78 8.31 -6.91
CA GLN A 125 -27.28 9.32 -5.97
C GLN A 125 -28.80 9.34 -6.02
#